data_AF-Q7NAB7-F1
#
_entry.id   AF-Q7NAB7-F1
#
_cell.length_a   1.000
_cell.length_b   1.000
_cell.length_c   1.000
_cell.angle_alpha   90.00
_cell.angle_beta   90.00
_cell.angle_gamma   90.00
#
_symmetry.space_group_name_H-M   'P 1'
#
loop_
_entity.id
_entity.type
_entity.pdbx_description
1 polymer ?
#
loop_
_entity_poly.entity_id
_entity_poly.type
_entity_poly.pdbx_seq_one_letter_code
_entity_poly.pdbx_strand_id
1 'polypeptide(L)'
;MIETVTKAADALQRSGGNVTGDITITTDSMLSWNRNTDFASIGFKNTGDGDADSYMWFKTGDNGNEYFKWQHALSGGPTNEWMSLKSDNLRVRGYQVYHEGYRPTAAIIGAYTKSESDTRYIQDIRFGAKESAQVQKSSGDTNASGYAITAVINGNRNELVDTVNRRPIQKKVNGIWMNISNI
;
A
#
# COMPACT_ATOMS: atom_id res chain seq x y z
N MET A 1 -29.34 27.71 54.94
CA MET A 1 -30.03 28.20 53.72
C MET A 1 -29.10 28.92 52.75
N ILE A 2 -28.15 29.75 53.20
CA ILE A 2 -27.25 30.51 52.29
C ILE A 2 -26.44 29.60 51.36
N GLU A 3 -25.82 28.54 51.89
CA GLU A 3 -24.98 27.62 51.11
C GLU A 3 -25.72 26.92 49.94
N THR A 4 -26.96 26.48 50.19
CA THR A 4 -27.80 25.82 49.17
C THR A 4 -28.15 26.76 48.03
N VAL A 5 -28.48 28.02 48.34
CA VAL A 5 -28.82 29.04 47.34
C VAL A 5 -27.61 29.35 46.45
N THR A 6 -26.43 29.53 47.06
CA THR A 6 -25.18 29.77 46.32
C THR A 6 -24.84 28.60 45.39
N LYS A 7 -24.88 27.35 45.89
CA LYS A 7 -24.59 26.17 45.07
C LYS A 7 -25.58 25.97 43.92
N ALA A 8 -26.85 26.33 44.12
CA ALA A 8 -27.87 26.22 43.08
C ALA A 8 -27.74 27.30 41.99
N ALA A 9 -27.29 28.50 42.35
CA ALA A 9 -27.12 29.60 41.41
C ALA A 9 -26.04 29.32 40.35
N ASP A 10 -24.96 28.63 40.74
CA ASP A 10 -23.82 28.31 39.87
C ASP A 10 -23.88 26.90 39.25
N ALA A 11 -24.96 26.15 39.49
CA ALA A 11 -25.11 24.79 38.97
C ALA A 11 -25.43 24.80 37.46
N LEU A 12 -24.76 23.94 36.69
CA LEU A 12 -25.12 23.67 35.30
C LEU A 12 -26.54 23.11 35.23
N GLN A 13 -27.43 23.80 34.51
CA GLN A 13 -28.82 23.41 34.38
C GLN A 13 -29.00 22.24 33.39
N ARG A 14 -30.00 21.38 33.62
CA ARG A 14 -30.33 20.25 32.73
C ARG A 14 -30.74 20.68 31.32
N SER A 15 -31.23 21.91 31.16
CA SER A 15 -31.54 22.52 29.87
C SER A 15 -30.31 22.97 29.07
N GLY A 16 -29.11 22.84 29.65
CA GLY A 16 -27.86 23.32 29.09
C GLY A 16 -27.39 24.63 29.74
N GLY A 17 -26.16 25.01 29.42
CA GLY A 17 -25.49 26.21 29.91
C GLY A 17 -24.02 26.24 29.47
N ASN A 18 -23.31 27.30 29.83
CA ASN A 18 -21.86 27.41 29.62
C ASN A 18 -21.12 26.94 30.86
N VAL A 19 -20.07 26.14 30.65
CA VAL A 19 -19.08 25.79 31.68
C VAL A 19 -17.79 26.52 31.33
N THR A 20 -17.24 27.26 32.30
CA THR A 20 -16.02 28.07 32.12
C THR A 20 -14.77 27.44 32.72
N GLY A 21 -14.91 26.31 33.41
CA GLY A 21 -13.81 25.51 33.95
C GLY A 21 -13.78 24.09 33.38
N ASP A 22 -12.86 23.28 33.88
CA ASP A 22 -12.66 21.90 33.43
C ASP A 22 -13.75 20.96 33.96
N ILE A 23 -14.07 19.93 33.16
CA ILE A 23 -14.91 18.80 33.58
C ILE A 23 -14.04 17.55 33.60
N THR A 24 -13.87 16.97 34.78
CA THR A 24 -13.14 15.70 34.95
C THR A 24 -14.14 14.57 35.22
N ILE A 25 -14.06 13.49 34.43
CA ILE A 25 -14.83 12.27 34.62
C ILE A 25 -13.91 11.25 35.31
N THR A 26 -14.19 10.91 36.56
CA THR A 26 -13.31 10.08 37.43
C THR A 26 -13.74 8.61 37.53
N THR A 27 -14.72 8.21 36.73
CA THR A 27 -15.27 6.85 36.69
C THR A 27 -15.35 6.37 35.24
N ASP A 28 -15.64 5.09 35.05
CA ASP A 28 -15.96 4.53 33.73
C ASP A 28 -17.33 5.03 33.26
N SER A 29 -17.34 6.26 32.74
CA SER A 29 -18.50 6.94 32.19
C SER A 29 -18.23 7.38 30.75
N MET A 30 -19.31 7.60 30.01
CA MET A 30 -19.24 8.10 28.62
C MET A 30 -20.03 9.40 28.46
N LEU A 31 -19.61 10.22 27.50
CA LEU A 31 -20.43 11.28 26.94
C LEU A 31 -21.19 10.72 25.73
N SER A 32 -22.51 10.88 25.69
CA SER A 32 -23.34 10.29 24.65
C SER A 32 -24.45 11.22 24.14
N TRP A 33 -24.63 11.23 22.83
CA TRP A 33 -25.78 11.81 22.14
C TRP A 33 -26.69 10.66 21.68
N ASN A 34 -27.90 10.56 22.24
CA ASN A 34 -28.88 9.54 21.89
C ASN A 34 -30.11 10.19 21.26
N ARG A 35 -30.49 9.77 20.06
CA ARG A 35 -31.69 10.27 19.36
C ARG A 35 -32.22 9.18 18.44
N ASN A 36 -33.54 9.04 18.33
CA ASN A 36 -34.16 8.16 17.34
C ASN A 36 -33.64 6.71 17.40
N THR A 37 -33.36 6.18 18.59
CA THR A 37 -32.69 4.88 18.85
C THR A 37 -31.22 4.77 18.44
N ASP A 38 -30.69 5.75 17.70
CA ASP A 38 -29.28 5.84 17.33
C ASP A 38 -28.45 6.58 18.39
N PHE A 39 -27.13 6.44 18.32
CA PHE A 39 -26.22 7.14 19.21
C PHE A 39 -24.85 7.48 18.60
N ALA A 40 -24.22 8.48 19.20
CA ALA A 40 -22.78 8.73 19.10
C ALA A 40 -22.22 8.91 20.52
N SER A 41 -21.04 8.36 20.81
CA SER A 41 -20.47 8.40 22.15
C SER A 41 -18.95 8.49 22.15
N ILE A 42 -18.41 9.05 23.24
CA ILE A 42 -16.99 9.13 23.53
C ILE A 42 -16.76 8.61 24.95
N GLY A 43 -15.75 7.79 25.15
CA GLY A 43 -15.36 7.29 26.46
C GLY A 43 -13.89 6.89 26.53
N PHE A 44 -13.48 6.42 27.71
CA PHE A 44 -12.11 6.00 27.98
C PHE A 44 -12.15 4.66 28.72
N LYS A 45 -11.63 3.60 28.09
CA LYS A 45 -11.48 2.29 28.72
C LYS A 45 -10.17 2.25 29.49
N ASN A 46 -10.26 1.97 30.79
CA ASN A 46 -9.10 1.75 31.65
C ASN A 46 -9.54 0.95 32.89
N THR A 47 -8.91 -0.19 33.17
CA THR A 47 -9.19 -1.00 34.38
C THR A 47 -8.19 -0.80 35.52
N GLY A 48 -7.28 0.16 35.39
CA GLY A 48 -6.21 0.48 36.33
C GLY A 48 -4.87 0.74 35.63
N ASP A 49 -3.86 1.15 36.38
CA ASP A 49 -2.54 1.56 35.86
C ASP A 49 -1.81 0.45 35.09
N GLY A 50 -2.09 -0.81 35.41
CA GLY A 50 -1.51 -1.99 34.74
C GLY A 50 -2.27 -2.45 33.50
N ASP A 51 -3.28 -1.72 33.04
CA ASP A 51 -4.09 -2.09 31.87
C ASP A 51 -3.27 -1.99 30.57
N ALA A 52 -2.99 -3.15 29.97
CA ALA A 52 -2.22 -3.26 28.73
C ALA A 52 -3.00 -2.81 27.47
N ASP A 53 -4.29 -2.56 27.59
CA ASP A 53 -5.17 -2.16 26.48
C ASP A 53 -6.10 -1.02 26.92
N SER A 54 -5.53 0.10 27.35
CA SER A 54 -6.27 1.30 27.70
C SER A 54 -6.36 2.25 26.50
N TYR A 55 -7.56 2.73 26.20
CA TYR A 55 -7.79 3.58 25.03
C TYR A 55 -8.99 4.52 25.20
N MET A 56 -8.86 5.71 24.60
CA MET A 56 -10.01 6.55 24.29
C MET A 56 -10.73 5.97 23.07
N TRP A 57 -12.05 5.91 23.11
CA TRP A 57 -12.85 5.40 22.01
C TRP A 57 -13.93 6.38 21.58
N PHE A 58 -14.28 6.29 20.31
CA PHE A 58 -15.39 6.98 19.65
C PHE A 58 -16.30 5.90 19.07
N LYS A 59 -17.62 6.05 19.22
CA LYS A 59 -18.59 5.02 18.79
C LYS A 59 -19.82 5.66 18.17
N THR A 60 -20.33 5.05 17.09
CA THR A 60 -21.64 5.33 16.50
C THR A 60 -22.45 4.03 16.41
N GLY A 61 -23.78 4.13 16.36
CA GLY A 61 -24.67 2.99 16.22
C GLY A 61 -26.15 3.40 16.08
N ASP A 62 -27.07 2.47 15.84
CA ASP A 62 -26.88 1.01 15.88
C ASP A 62 -27.06 0.28 14.53
N ASN A 63 -27.43 0.99 13.46
CA ASN A 63 -27.79 0.36 12.19
C ASN A 63 -26.58 -0.01 11.33
N GLY A 64 -25.37 0.39 11.74
CA GLY A 64 -24.12 0.12 11.02
C GLY A 64 -23.89 1.04 9.83
N ASN A 65 -24.72 2.06 9.68
CA ASN A 65 -24.59 3.10 8.65
C ASN A 65 -24.26 4.48 9.25
N GLU A 66 -24.27 4.63 10.57
CA GLU A 66 -23.78 5.80 11.27
C GLU A 66 -22.25 5.85 11.17
N TYR A 67 -21.70 7.04 10.92
CA TYR A 67 -20.31 7.17 10.51
C TYR A 67 -19.70 8.47 11.05
N PHE A 68 -18.37 8.57 11.00
CA PHE A 68 -17.65 9.74 11.46
C PHE A 68 -17.39 10.70 10.29
N LYS A 69 -17.62 11.99 10.52
CA LYS A 69 -17.35 13.06 9.56
C LYS A 69 -16.61 14.20 10.25
N TRP A 70 -15.51 14.63 9.65
CA TRP A 70 -14.75 15.80 10.08
C TRP A 70 -14.99 16.93 9.11
N GLN A 71 -15.54 18.03 9.64
CA GLN A 71 -15.97 19.18 8.86
C GLN A 71 -15.30 20.46 9.36
N HIS A 72 -15.12 21.41 8.45
CA HIS A 72 -14.59 22.73 8.75
C HIS A 72 -15.53 23.81 8.24
N ALA A 73 -16.04 24.62 9.16
CA ALA A 73 -16.86 25.79 8.84
C ALA A 73 -15.96 27.02 8.64
N LEU A 74 -16.05 27.62 7.45
CA LEU A 74 -15.38 28.89 7.17
C LEU A 74 -16.20 30.05 7.73
N SER A 75 -15.55 31.04 8.35
CA SER A 75 -16.24 32.27 8.78
C SER A 75 -16.88 32.96 7.58
N GLY A 76 -18.21 33.11 7.59
CA GLY A 76 -18.99 33.67 6.48
C GLY A 76 -19.02 32.80 5.22
N GLY A 77 -18.59 31.53 5.31
CA GLY A 77 -18.51 30.62 4.16
C GLY A 77 -19.21 29.27 4.40
N PRO A 78 -19.12 28.34 3.43
CA PRO A 78 -19.72 27.02 3.57
C PRO A 78 -18.95 26.15 4.56
N THR A 79 -19.63 25.08 5.00
CA THR A 79 -18.99 23.98 5.72
C THR A 79 -18.42 22.97 4.74
N ASN A 80 -17.12 22.69 4.85
CA ASN A 80 -16.41 21.74 4.01
C ASN A 80 -16.22 20.41 4.73
N GLU A 81 -16.32 19.30 4.01
CA GLU A 81 -15.89 17.98 4.51
C GLU A 81 -14.42 17.77 4.23
N TRP A 82 -13.63 17.52 5.27
CA TRP A 82 -12.20 17.20 5.13
C TRP A 82 -11.93 15.71 5.16
N MET A 83 -12.71 14.95 5.95
CA MET A 83 -12.53 13.52 6.12
C MET A 83 -13.85 12.84 6.49
N SER A 84 -14.02 11.59 6.08
CA SER A 84 -15.06 10.70 6.61
C SER A 84 -14.54 9.28 6.79
N LEU A 85 -15.01 8.61 7.84
CA LEU A 85 -14.74 7.21 8.12
C LEU A 85 -16.08 6.48 8.16
N LYS A 86 -16.29 5.63 7.17
CA LYS A 86 -17.48 4.78 7.02
C LYS A 86 -17.08 3.32 7.21
N SER A 87 -18.06 2.43 7.21
CA SER A 87 -17.84 0.97 7.35
C SER A 87 -16.96 0.37 6.26
N ASP A 88 -16.87 1.02 5.09
CA ASP A 88 -16.09 0.53 3.95
C ASP A 88 -14.66 1.08 3.89
N ASN A 89 -14.46 2.38 4.16
CA ASN A 89 -13.12 2.98 4.20
C ASN A 89 -13.08 4.40 4.80
N LEU A 90 -11.84 4.83 5.05
CA LEU A 90 -11.46 6.21 5.28
C LEU A 90 -11.37 6.99 3.96
N ARG A 91 -11.88 8.22 3.96
CA ARG A 91 -11.78 9.15 2.85
C ARG A 91 -11.23 10.49 3.32
N VAL A 92 -10.28 11.05 2.57
CA VAL A 92 -9.72 12.39 2.78
C VAL A 92 -10.06 13.23 1.55
N ARG A 93 -10.76 14.36 1.76
CA ARG A 93 -11.28 15.22 0.68
C ARG A 93 -12.10 14.46 -0.37
N GLY A 94 -12.84 13.43 0.06
CA GLY A 94 -13.64 12.56 -0.81
C GLY A 94 -12.87 11.42 -1.49
N TYR A 95 -11.54 11.40 -1.41
CA TYR A 95 -10.71 10.33 -1.98
C TYR A 95 -10.46 9.23 -0.96
N GLN A 96 -10.58 7.99 -1.40
CA GLN A 96 -10.30 6.82 -0.57
C GLN A 96 -8.82 6.73 -0.20
N VAL A 97 -8.55 6.41 1.07
CA VAL A 97 -7.20 6.18 1.57
C VAL A 97 -6.80 4.73 1.32
N TYR A 98 -5.62 4.52 0.73
CA TYR A 98 -5.06 3.18 0.59
C TYR A 98 -4.27 2.79 1.85
N HIS A 99 -4.44 1.55 2.28
CA HIS A 99 -3.73 0.95 3.42
C HIS A 99 -3.58 -0.55 3.18
N GLU A 100 -2.97 -1.30 4.11
CA GLU A 100 -2.69 -2.73 3.88
C GLU A 100 -3.96 -3.59 3.65
N GLY A 101 -5.08 -3.20 4.25
CA GLY A 101 -6.40 -3.82 4.03
C GLY A 101 -7.12 -3.34 2.77
N TYR A 102 -6.64 -2.26 2.15
CA TYR A 102 -7.17 -1.72 0.89
C TYR A 102 -6.03 -1.17 0.04
N ARG A 103 -5.25 -2.08 -0.56
CA ARG A 103 -4.09 -1.72 -1.39
C ARG A 103 -4.56 -1.19 -2.76
N PRO A 104 -3.84 -0.24 -3.37
CA PRO A 104 -4.16 0.20 -4.72
C PRO A 104 -3.89 -0.92 -5.74
N THR A 105 -4.65 -0.94 -6.82
CA THR A 105 -4.39 -1.83 -7.95
C THR A 105 -3.34 -1.22 -8.87
N ALA A 106 -2.67 -2.06 -9.68
CA ALA A 106 -1.69 -1.60 -10.66
C ALA A 106 -2.29 -0.53 -11.62
N ALA A 107 -3.55 -0.73 -12.03
CA ALA A 107 -4.30 0.22 -12.85
C ALA A 107 -4.45 1.61 -12.21
N ILE A 108 -4.73 1.67 -10.90
CA ILE A 108 -4.92 2.93 -10.16
C ILE A 108 -3.62 3.74 -10.10
N ILE A 109 -2.47 3.09 -10.00
CA ILE A 109 -1.15 3.74 -9.86
C ILE A 109 -0.36 3.80 -11.16
N GLY A 110 -0.94 3.37 -12.28
CA GLY A 110 -0.25 3.31 -13.58
C GLY A 110 0.92 2.32 -13.62
N ALA A 111 0.95 1.34 -12.71
CA ALA A 111 1.93 0.27 -12.74
C ALA A 111 1.47 -0.82 -13.71
N TYR A 112 2.43 -1.49 -14.35
CA TYR A 112 2.13 -2.72 -15.09
C TYR A 112 1.82 -3.85 -14.11
N THR A 113 0.80 -4.63 -14.44
CA THR A 113 0.60 -5.93 -13.83
C THR A 113 1.79 -6.84 -14.14
N LYS A 114 1.96 -7.91 -13.34
CA LYS A 114 2.98 -8.92 -13.60
C LYS A 114 2.89 -9.46 -15.04
N SER A 115 1.68 -9.77 -15.52
CA SER A 115 1.48 -10.30 -16.88
C SER A 115 1.87 -9.32 -17.98
N GLU A 116 1.60 -8.03 -17.79
CA GLU A 116 2.02 -7.00 -18.75
C GLU A 116 3.53 -6.84 -18.77
N SER A 117 4.16 -6.81 -17.59
CA SER A 117 5.62 -6.73 -17.47
C SER A 117 6.29 -7.95 -18.12
N ASP A 118 5.79 -9.16 -17.84
CA ASP A 118 6.31 -10.43 -18.37
C ASP A 118 6.24 -10.52 -19.91
N THR A 119 5.32 -9.76 -20.53
CA THR A 119 5.17 -9.69 -22.00
C THR A 119 5.98 -8.56 -22.62
N ARG A 120 6.17 -7.44 -21.90
CA ARG A 120 6.87 -6.26 -22.41
C ARG A 120 8.40 -6.37 -22.30
N TYR A 121 8.90 -7.01 -21.25
CA TYR A 121 10.32 -6.95 -20.89
C TYR A 121 11.02 -8.30 -20.98
N ILE A 122 12.32 -8.25 -21.29
CA ILE A 122 13.21 -9.40 -21.13
C ILE A 122 13.42 -9.62 -19.63
N GLN A 123 13.10 -10.83 -19.17
CA GLN A 123 13.25 -11.21 -17.77
C GLN A 123 14.68 -11.59 -17.43
N ASP A 124 15.44 -12.13 -18.39
CA ASP A 124 16.82 -12.60 -18.20
C ASP A 124 17.56 -12.86 -19.53
N ILE A 125 18.89 -12.98 -19.50
CA ILE A 125 19.77 -13.29 -20.65
C ILE A 125 20.79 -14.38 -20.26
N ARG A 126 20.98 -15.38 -21.11
CA ARG A 126 22.00 -16.43 -20.91
C ARG A 126 22.63 -16.92 -22.21
N PHE A 127 23.71 -17.69 -22.10
CA PHE A 127 24.21 -18.51 -23.21
C PHE A 127 23.54 -19.89 -23.23
N GLY A 128 23.17 -20.37 -24.41
CA GLY A 128 22.62 -21.71 -24.62
C GLY A 128 23.69 -22.80 -24.71
N ALA A 129 23.34 -23.88 -25.42
CA ALA A 129 24.22 -25.02 -25.63
C ALA A 129 25.48 -24.64 -26.43
N LYS A 130 26.61 -25.27 -26.10
CA LYS A 130 27.88 -25.10 -26.79
C LYS A 130 27.82 -25.77 -28.17
N GLU A 131 28.23 -25.02 -29.18
CA GLU A 131 28.58 -25.51 -30.51
C GLU A 131 30.10 -25.38 -30.72
N SER A 132 30.69 -26.33 -31.44
CA SER A 132 32.12 -26.36 -31.75
C SER A 132 32.34 -26.55 -33.24
N ALA A 133 33.24 -25.76 -33.83
CA ALA A 133 33.62 -25.89 -35.23
C ALA A 133 35.15 -25.88 -35.40
N GLN A 134 35.64 -26.69 -36.33
CA GLN A 134 37.07 -26.79 -36.67
C GLN A 134 37.43 -25.71 -37.69
N VAL A 135 38.31 -24.77 -37.34
CA VAL A 135 38.62 -23.58 -38.15
C VAL A 135 39.31 -23.94 -39.47
N GLN A 136 40.16 -24.96 -39.48
CA GLN A 136 40.95 -25.33 -40.67
C GLN A 136 40.22 -26.28 -41.64
N LYS A 137 39.06 -26.82 -41.24
CA LYS A 137 38.30 -27.81 -42.03
C LYS A 137 36.88 -27.36 -42.35
N SER A 138 36.40 -26.25 -41.78
CA SER A 138 35.09 -25.68 -42.10
C SER A 138 35.22 -24.64 -43.22
N SER A 139 34.39 -24.75 -44.26
CA SER A 139 34.38 -23.81 -45.40
C SER A 139 33.56 -22.54 -45.14
N GLY A 140 33.20 -22.24 -43.88
CA GLY A 140 32.38 -21.06 -43.59
C GLY A 140 31.61 -21.15 -42.29
N ASP A 141 32.27 -20.84 -41.18
CA ASP A 141 31.56 -20.23 -40.04
C ASP A 141 31.42 -18.74 -40.34
N THR A 142 30.52 -18.42 -41.27
CA THR A 142 30.18 -17.03 -41.60
C THR A 142 29.32 -16.42 -40.47
N ASN A 143 29.12 -15.11 -40.51
CA ASN A 143 28.41 -14.35 -39.48
C ASN A 143 27.03 -14.97 -39.16
N ALA A 144 26.93 -15.66 -38.01
CA ALA A 144 25.68 -16.20 -37.48
C ALA A 144 25.14 -15.26 -36.40
N SER A 145 24.11 -14.49 -36.76
CA SER A 145 23.48 -13.54 -35.83
C SER A 145 22.97 -14.24 -34.57
N GLY A 146 23.11 -13.58 -33.42
CA GLY A 146 22.65 -14.10 -32.13
C GLY A 146 23.53 -15.18 -31.49
N TYR A 147 24.76 -15.39 -31.97
CA TYR A 147 25.75 -16.25 -31.32
C TYR A 147 26.92 -15.44 -30.75
N ALA A 148 27.44 -15.89 -29.61
CA ALA A 148 28.68 -15.38 -29.03
C ALA A 148 29.77 -16.46 -29.08
N ILE A 149 30.98 -16.08 -29.48
CA ILE A 149 32.17 -16.92 -29.32
C ILE A 149 32.49 -16.98 -27.83
N THR A 150 32.63 -18.19 -27.30
CA THR A 150 32.89 -18.43 -25.87
C THR A 150 34.23 -19.12 -25.61
N ALA A 151 34.89 -19.63 -26.64
CA ALA A 151 36.29 -20.06 -26.55
C ALA A 151 36.94 -20.09 -27.95
N VAL A 152 38.24 -19.78 -27.99
CA VAL A 152 39.14 -20.01 -29.13
C VAL A 152 40.24 -20.94 -28.63
N ILE A 153 40.44 -22.07 -29.31
CA ILE A 153 41.25 -23.17 -28.80
C ILE A 153 42.29 -23.57 -29.85
N ASN A 154 43.55 -23.57 -29.42
CA ASN A 154 44.66 -24.22 -30.09
C ASN A 154 45.12 -25.38 -29.19
N GLY A 155 44.76 -26.59 -29.57
CA GLY A 155 45.00 -27.81 -28.78
C GLY A 155 46.41 -28.36 -28.96
N ASN A 156 47.00 -28.20 -30.14
CA ASN A 156 48.36 -28.67 -30.46
C ASN A 156 49.46 -27.63 -30.16
N ARG A 157 49.08 -26.41 -29.77
CA ARG A 157 49.95 -25.27 -29.43
C ARG A 157 50.90 -24.86 -30.56
N ASN A 158 50.49 -25.03 -31.81
CA ASN A 158 51.23 -24.49 -32.96
C ASN A 158 50.85 -23.01 -33.23
N GLU A 159 51.16 -22.48 -34.41
CA GLU A 159 50.86 -21.10 -34.79
C GLU A 159 49.40 -20.86 -35.20
N LEU A 160 48.57 -21.91 -35.28
CA LEU A 160 47.22 -21.88 -35.85
C LEU A 160 46.13 -22.19 -34.82
N VAL A 161 44.94 -21.61 -35.02
CA VAL A 161 43.75 -21.97 -34.24
C VAL A 161 43.17 -23.28 -34.78
N ASP A 162 42.78 -24.19 -33.89
CA ASP A 162 42.16 -25.46 -34.28
C ASP A 162 40.62 -25.37 -34.22
N THR A 163 40.08 -24.92 -33.08
CA THR A 163 38.63 -24.99 -32.78
C THR A 163 38.10 -23.68 -32.21
N VAL A 164 36.89 -23.30 -32.62
CA VAL A 164 36.13 -22.22 -31.99
C VAL A 164 34.85 -22.80 -31.38
N ASN A 165 34.55 -22.38 -30.14
CA ASN A 165 33.27 -22.66 -29.49
C ASN A 165 32.40 -21.42 -29.53
N ARG A 166 31.13 -21.60 -29.92
CA ARG A 166 30.11 -20.56 -29.84
C ARG A 166 28.88 -21.06 -29.09
N ARG A 167 28.06 -20.13 -28.59
CA ARG A 167 26.79 -20.44 -27.94
C ARG A 167 25.73 -19.44 -28.42
N PRO A 168 24.48 -19.86 -28.65
CA PRO A 168 23.41 -18.93 -28.95
C PRO A 168 23.15 -18.07 -27.71
N ILE A 169 22.93 -16.77 -27.90
CA ILE A 169 22.45 -15.87 -26.86
C ILE A 169 20.95 -16.09 -26.73
N GLN A 170 20.48 -16.36 -25.53
CA GLN A 170 19.08 -16.60 -25.22
C GLN A 170 18.53 -15.50 -24.33
N LYS A 171 17.30 -15.07 -24.62
CA LYS A 171 16.52 -14.17 -23.76
C LYS A 171 15.34 -14.92 -23.16
N LYS A 172 14.96 -14.54 -21.95
CA LYS A 172 13.75 -15.04 -21.29
C LYS A 172 12.62 -14.03 -21.47
N VAL A 173 11.52 -14.45 -22.09
CA VAL A 173 10.31 -13.64 -22.25
C VAL A 173 9.12 -14.51 -21.85
N ASN A 174 8.22 -13.97 -21.03
CA ASN A 174 7.07 -14.69 -20.50
C ASN A 174 7.40 -16.10 -19.95
N GLY A 175 8.51 -16.23 -19.21
CA GLY A 175 8.95 -17.49 -18.63
C GLY A 175 9.74 -18.42 -19.57
N ILE A 176 9.73 -18.17 -20.88
CA ILE A 176 10.28 -19.06 -21.91
C ILE A 176 11.64 -18.54 -22.40
N TRP A 177 12.61 -19.44 -22.52
CA TRP A 177 13.92 -19.14 -23.11
C TRP A 177 13.85 -19.25 -24.63
N MET A 178 14.29 -18.21 -25.33
CA MET A 178 14.27 -18.13 -26.79
C MET A 178 15.65 -17.70 -27.31
N ASN A 179 16.12 -18.30 -28.40
CA ASN A 179 17.34 -17.83 -29.09
C ASN A 179 17.08 -16.44 -29.68
N ILE A 180 18.08 -15.57 -29.60
CA ILE A 180 18.11 -14.35 -30.40
C ILE A 180 18.57 -14.76 -31.79
N SER A 181 17.79 -14.42 -32.82
CA SER A 181 18.03 -14.90 -34.19
C SER A 181 18.33 -13.78 -35.18
N ASN A 182 18.03 -12.52 -34.86
CA ASN A 182 18.37 -11.34 -35.64
C ASN A 182 18.80 -10.20 -34.70
N ILE A 183 19.95 -9.60 -35.00
CA ILE A 183 20.56 -8.41 -34.38
C ILE A 183 21.02 -7.52 -35.53
#